data_AF-A0A968Z5Z3-F1
#
_entry.id   AF-A0A968Z5Z3-F1
#
_cell.length_a   1.000
_cell.length_b   1.000
_cell.length_c   1.000
_cell.angle_alpha   90.00
_cell.angle_beta   90.00
_cell.angle_gamma   90.00
#
_symmetry.space_group_name_H-M   'P 1'
#
loop_
_entity.id
_entity.type
_entity.pdbx_description
1 polymer ?
#
loop_
_entity_poly.entity_id
_entity_poly.type
_entity_poly.pdbx_seq_one_letter_code
_entity_poly.pdbx_strand_id
1 'polypeptide(L)'
;MEKKLRELTGKPNVWLYIRSSNGWIKNVEILEVNSETVTFRYEHESEAESRIWEKTTRLDNIVEVDIRVLAMPKNSEQVEGMRNKLSKLLEQD
;
A
#
# COMPACT_ATOMS: atom_id res chain seq x y z
N MET A 1 9.73 13.75 8.28
CA MET A 1 9.46 12.68 7.29
C MET A 1 10.19 11.40 7.66
N GLU A 2 11.52 11.45 7.82
CA GLU A 2 12.37 10.28 8.17
C GLU A 2 11.80 9.37 9.27
N LYS A 3 11.54 9.92 10.47
CA LYS A 3 10.99 9.16 11.61
C LYS A 3 9.69 8.41 11.25
N LYS A 4 8.77 9.09 10.54
CA LYS A 4 7.50 8.50 10.12
C LYS A 4 7.74 7.32 9.18
N LEU A 5 8.67 7.43 8.23
CA LEU A 5 8.99 6.34 7.31
C LEU A 5 9.69 5.17 8.03
N ARG A 6 10.58 5.46 9.00
CA ARG A 6 11.21 4.42 9.84
C ARG A 6 10.18 3.60 10.62
N GLU A 7 9.14 4.23 11.15
CA GLU A 7 8.05 3.55 11.85
C GLU A 7 7.18 2.69 10.91
N LEU A 8 7.22 2.98 9.61
CA LEU A 8 6.45 2.29 8.56
C LEU A 8 7.26 1.24 7.79
N THR A 9 8.54 1.04 8.12
CA THR A 9 9.36 -0.02 7.55
C THR A 9 8.71 -1.39 7.77
N GLY A 10 8.55 -2.15 6.68
CA GLY A 10 7.88 -3.46 6.69
C GLY A 10 6.37 -3.44 6.98
N LYS A 11 5.72 -2.26 7.06
CA LYS A 11 4.26 -2.17 7.20
C LYS A 11 3.58 -2.25 5.82
N PRO A 12 2.45 -2.97 5.71
CA PRO A 12 1.67 -3.01 4.48
C PRO A 12 0.86 -1.71 4.29
N ASN A 13 0.29 -1.55 3.09
CA ASN A 13 -0.69 -0.51 2.76
C ASN A 13 -0.18 0.93 2.93
N VAL A 14 1.12 1.15 2.78
CA VAL A 14 1.73 2.48 2.78
C VAL A 14 1.64 3.08 1.39
N TRP A 15 1.20 4.32 1.31
CA TRP A 15 1.10 5.09 0.07
C TRP A 15 2.00 6.32 0.18
N LEU A 16 2.80 6.58 -0.86
CA LEU A 16 3.75 7.70 -0.89
C LEU A 16 3.38 8.66 -2.02
N TYR A 17 3.22 9.94 -1.71
CA TYR A 17 3.11 10.97 -2.73
C TYR A 17 4.51 11.48 -3.09
N ILE A 18 4.92 11.27 -4.34
CA ILE A 18 6.24 11.61 -4.83
C ILE A 18 6.16 12.89 -5.67
N ARG A 19 6.91 13.92 -5.26
CA ARG A 19 6.92 15.24 -5.94
C ARG A 19 7.36 15.13 -7.39
N SER A 20 8.46 14.43 -7.66
CA SER A 20 9.04 14.32 -9.01
C SER A 20 8.14 13.63 -10.04
N SER A 21 7.27 12.71 -9.60
CA SER A 21 6.29 12.04 -10.49
C SER A 21 4.90 12.62 -10.38
N ASN A 22 4.69 13.64 -9.55
CA ASN A 22 3.41 14.31 -9.33
C ASN A 22 2.25 13.33 -9.07
N GLY A 23 2.48 12.32 -8.21
CA GLY A 23 1.52 11.24 -8.04
C GLY A 23 1.79 10.30 -6.88
N TRP A 24 0.77 9.51 -6.58
CA TRP A 24 0.80 8.48 -5.55
C TRP A 24 1.41 7.18 -6.08
N ILE A 25 2.41 6.68 -5.36
CA ILE A 25 2.83 5.29 -5.45
C ILE A 25 2.10 4.54 -4.33
N LYS A 26 1.26 3.59 -4.73
CA LYS A 26 0.35 2.87 -3.84
C LYS A 26 0.98 1.54 -3.42
N ASN A 27 0.54 1.04 -2.27
CA ASN A 27 0.90 -0.29 -1.75
C ASN A 27 2.42 -0.51 -1.75
N VAL A 28 3.16 0.49 -1.28
CA VAL A 28 4.61 0.37 -1.18
C VAL A 28 4.99 -0.41 0.08
N GLU A 29 6.12 -1.09 0.00
CA GLU A 29 6.82 -1.66 1.14
C GLU A 29 8.11 -0.87 1.34
N ILE A 30 8.23 -0.19 2.48
CA ILE A 30 9.47 0.51 2.84
C ILE A 30 10.49 -0.55 3.28
N LEU A 31 11.62 -0.61 2.56
CA LEU A 31 12.70 -1.55 2.79
C LEU A 31 13.77 -0.96 3.71
N GLU A 32 14.19 0.27 3.43
CA GLU A 32 15.28 0.94 4.15
C GLU A 32 15.05 2.45 4.21
N VAL A 33 15.37 3.05 5.36
CA VAL A 33 15.37 4.51 5.54
C VAL A 33 16.74 4.92 6.05
N ASN A 34 17.40 5.77 5.27
CA ASN A 34 18.67 6.40 5.61
C ASN A 34 18.45 7.86 6.02
N SER A 35 19.53 8.59 6.32
CA SER A 35 19.44 10.00 6.75
C SER A 35 18.80 10.91 5.70
N GLU A 36 19.01 10.63 4.41
CA GLU A 36 18.53 11.48 3.31
C GLU A 36 17.71 10.74 2.26
N THR A 37 17.73 9.40 2.28
CA THR A 37 17.08 8.58 1.27
C THR A 37 16.18 7.51 1.88
N VAL A 38 15.27 7.02 1.06
CA VAL A 38 14.40 5.90 1.38
C VAL A 38 14.34 4.98 0.17
N THR A 39 14.46 3.68 0.44
CA THR A 39 14.30 2.62 -0.54
C THR A 39 12.98 1.91 -0.26
N PHE A 40 12.14 1.81 -1.27
CA PHE A 40 10.86 1.13 -1.19
C PHE A 40 10.61 0.27 -2.42
N ARG A 41 9.81 -0.77 -2.22
CA ARG A 41 9.33 -1.67 -3.26
C ARG A 41 7.87 -1.36 -3.55
N TYR A 42 7.48 -1.44 -4.82
CA TYR A 42 6.09 -1.30 -5.23
C TYR A 42 5.79 -2.21 -6.42
N GLU A 43 4.55 -2.65 -6.50
CA GLU A 43 4.06 -3.39 -7.65
C GLU A 43 3.43 -2.41 -8.64
N HIS A 44 3.75 -2.61 -9.91
CA HIS A 44 3.07 -1.96 -11.01
C HIS A 44 2.35 -3.03 -11.83
N GLU A 45 1.02 -2.99 -11.77
CA GLU A 45 0.16 -3.82 -12.60
C GLU A 45 -0.20 -3.05 -13.88
N SER A 46 0.01 -3.70 -15.02
CA SER A 46 -0.49 -3.30 -16.33
C SER A 46 -1.32 -4.45 -16.91
N GLU A 47 -2.11 -4.19 -17.96
CA GLU A 47 -2.94 -5.22 -18.61
C GLU A 47 -2.13 -6.42 -19.13
N ALA A 48 -0.83 -6.25 -19.39
CA ALA A 48 0.04 -7.28 -19.93
C ALA A 48 0.92 -7.97 -18.87
N GLU A 49 1.22 -7.31 -17.75
CA GLU A 49 2.17 -7.82 -16.76
C GLU A 49 2.08 -7.13 -15.40
N SER A 50 2.33 -7.90 -14.34
CA SER A 50 2.64 -7.44 -13.00
C SER A 50 4.16 -7.45 -12.80
N ARG A 51 4.76 -6.28 -12.54
CA ARG A 51 6.20 -6.17 -12.23
C ARG A 51 6.42 -5.52 -10.88
N ILE A 52 7.36 -6.10 -10.13
CA ILE A 52 7.82 -5.57 -8.84
C ILE A 52 9.04 -4.69 -9.11
N TRP A 53 8.98 -3.45 -8.61
CA TRP A 53 10.03 -2.47 -8.76
C TRP A 53 10.58 -2.06 -7.39
N GLU A 54 11.90 -1.89 -7.32
CA GLU A 54 12.57 -1.27 -6.19
C GLU A 54 13.05 0.13 -6.60
N LYS A 55 12.84 1.12 -5.73
CA LYS A 55 13.19 2.50 -6.00
C LYS A 55 13.76 3.17 -4.75
N THR A 56 14.88 3.85 -4.93
CA THR A 56 15.46 4.75 -3.94
C THR A 56 15.17 6.20 -4.33
N THR A 57 14.71 7.01 -3.38
CA THR A 57 14.51 8.44 -3.59
C THR A 57 14.92 9.24 -2.36
N ARG A 58 15.10 10.55 -2.52
CA ARG A 58 15.40 11.44 -1.41
C ARG A 58 14.16 11.66 -0.55
N LEU A 59 14.35 11.84 0.75
CA LEU A 59 13.27 12.08 1.70
C LEU A 59 12.51 13.38 1.39
N ASP A 60 13.21 14.39 0.87
CA ASP A 60 12.61 15.67 0.47
C ASP A 60 11.66 15.56 -0.73
N ASN A 61 11.80 14.49 -1.53
CA ASN A 61 10.95 14.19 -2.68
C ASN A 61 9.63 13.52 -2.28
N ILE A 62 9.50 13.05 -1.03
CA ILE A 62 8.24 12.56 -0.47
C ILE A 62 7.51 13.73 0.16
N VAL A 63 6.35 14.06 -0.39
CA VAL A 63 5.52 15.15 0.12
C VAL A 63 4.60 14.66 1.21
N GLU A 64 4.00 13.49 1.00
CA GLU A 64 2.95 12.97 1.86
C GLU A 64 3.05 11.44 1.99
N VAL A 65 2.60 10.95 3.13
CA VAL A 65 2.52 9.52 3.44
C VAL A 65 1.15 9.24 4.01
N ASP A 66 0.42 8.34 3.37
CA ASP A 66 -0.89 7.87 3.80
C ASP A 66 -0.85 6.35 4.08
N ILE A 67 -1.71 5.89 4.98
CA ILE A 67 -1.78 4.47 5.39
C ILE A 67 -3.24 4.05 5.26
N ARG A 68 -3.50 3.12 4.33
CA ARG A 68 -4.85 2.56 4.21
C ARG A 68 -5.06 1.50 5.28
N VAL A 69 -5.82 1.86 6.30
CA VAL A 69 -6.34 0.92 7.29
C VAL A 69 -7.50 0.17 6.66
N LEU A 70 -7.21 -0.95 6.01
CA LEU A 70 -8.25 -1.90 5.60
C LEU A 70 -8.70 -2.67 6.84
N ALA A 71 -9.92 -2.42 7.30
CA ALA A 71 -10.58 -3.23 8.31
C ALA A 71 -11.08 -4.53 7.66
N MET A 72 -10.16 -5.39 7.22
CA MET A 72 -10.52 -6.74 6.81
C MET A 72 -10.73 -7.58 8.08
N PRO A 73 -11.89 -8.24 8.25
CA PRO A 73 -12.07 -9.16 9.36
C PRO A 73 -10.95 -10.21 9.28
N LYS A 74 -10.12 -10.31 10.32
CA LYS A 74 -9.02 -11.27 10.35
C LYS A 74 -9.50 -12.73 10.25
N ASN A 75 -10.79 -12.97 10.49
CA ASN A 75 -11.36 -14.29 10.50
C ASN A 75 -12.02 -14.60 9.15
N SER A 76 -11.50 -15.60 8.45
CA SER A 76 -12.04 -16.08 7.18
C SER A 76 -13.51 -16.49 7.30
N GLU A 77 -13.93 -17.00 8.47
CA GLU A 77 -15.35 -17.29 8.76
C GLU A 77 -16.26 -16.06 8.70
N GLN A 78 -15.78 -14.89 9.13
CA GLN A 78 -16.59 -13.65 9.06
C GLN A 78 -16.72 -13.18 7.61
N VAL A 79 -15.64 -13.28 6.82
CA VAL A 79 -15.66 -12.96 5.39
C VAL A 79 -16.57 -13.93 4.63
N GLU A 80 -16.49 -15.22 4.95
CA GLU A 80 -17.36 -16.26 4.38
C GLU A 80 -18.82 -16.05 4.75
N GLY A 81 -19.09 -15.69 6.00
CA GLY A 81 -20.44 -15.35 6.48
C GLY A 81 -21.02 -14.12 5.77
N MET A 82 -20.21 -13.09 5.53
CA MET A 82 -20.60 -11.91 4.76
C MET A 82 -20.88 -12.27 3.29
N ARG A 83 -20.02 -13.08 2.67
CA ARG A 83 -20.20 -13.57 1.30
C ARG A 83 -21.51 -14.34 1.16
N ASN A 84 -21.75 -15.30 2.06
CA ASN A 84 -22.95 -16.13 2.03
C ASN A 84 -24.24 -15.31 2.26
N LYS A 85 -24.19 -14.25 3.09
CA LYS A 85 -25.32 -13.32 3.24
C LYS A 85 -25.59 -12.53 1.97
N LEU A 86 -24.54 -12.01 1.32
CA LEU A 86 -24.67 -11.27 0.07
C LEU A 86 -25.22 -12.15 -1.05
N SER A 87 -24.74 -13.39 -1.19
CA SER A 87 -25.27 -14.36 -2.17
C SER A 87 -26.77 -14.60 -1.96
N LYS A 88 -27.22 -14.80 -0.72
CA LYS A 88 -28.64 -14.99 -0.41
C LYS A 88 -29.50 -13.77 -0.75
N LEU A 89 -28.98 -12.55 -0.56
CA LEU A 89 -29.70 -11.33 -0.91
C LEU A 89 -29.82 -11.15 -2.43
N LEU A 90 -28.79 -11.54 -3.19
CA LEU A 90 -28.79 -11.45 -4.65
C LEU A 90 -29.64 -12.55 -5.32
N GLU A 91 -29.85 -13.68 -4.63
CA GLU A 91 -30.76 -14.75 -5.07
C GLU A 91 -32.24 -14.46 -4.77
N GLN A 92 -32.54 -13.38 -4.04
CA GLN A 92 -33.91 -13.01 -3.65
C GLN A 92 -34.62 -12.03 -4.62
N ASP A 93 -33.98 -11.62 -5.71
CA ASP A 93 -34.56 -10.78 -6.77
C ASP A 93 -34.92 -11.60 -8.04
#